data_AF-A0A2M7B113-F1
#
_entry.id   AF-A0A2M7B113-F1
#
_cell.length_a   1.000
_cell.length_b   1.000
_cell.length_c   1.000
_cell.angle_alpha   90.00
_cell.angle_beta   90.00
_cell.angle_gamma   90.00
#
_symmetry.space_group_name_H-M   'P 1'
#
loop_
_entity.id
_entity.type
_entity.pdbx_description
1 polymer ?
#
loop_
_entity_poly.entity_id
_entity_poly.type
_entity_poly.pdbx_seq_one_letter_code
_entity_poly.pdbx_strand_id
1 'polypeptide(L)'
;MAAERQLCNKYNLIIQKHLINLEKYQGVKLDYYKLMPEHLHLIFVLEEAKLTLCRYIQDFKSKTTLEIKKNGFIGKRFWQPNYYEHIIRSEKALDKIRKYIEYNPDVEKPDWDELEK
;
A
#
# COMPACT_ATOMS: atom_id res chain seq x y z
N MET A 1 -7.72 -23.53 -6.39
CA MET A 1 -7.02 -22.98 -5.20
C MET A 1 -5.58 -22.51 -5.49
N ALA A 2 -5.27 -22.06 -6.72
CA ALA A 2 -4.03 -21.31 -7.03
C ALA A 2 -4.32 -19.90 -7.60
N ALA A 3 -5.56 -19.65 -8.06
CA ALA A 3 -5.96 -18.41 -8.70
C ALA A 3 -6.12 -17.21 -7.73
N GLU A 4 -6.25 -17.44 -6.43
CA GLU A 4 -6.35 -16.36 -5.44
C GLU A 4 -4.98 -15.79 -5.05
N ARG A 5 -3.90 -16.57 -5.15
CA ARG A 5 -2.53 -16.18 -4.74
C ARG A 5 -1.83 -15.18 -5.67
N GLN A 6 -2.54 -14.59 -6.63
CA GLN A 6 -1.98 -13.61 -7.58
C GLN A 6 -2.97 -12.51 -7.96
N LEU A 7 -4.00 -12.27 -7.13
CA LEU A 7 -5.03 -11.27 -7.42
C LEU A 7 -4.45 -9.87 -7.60
N CYS A 8 -3.51 -9.47 -6.75
CA CYS A 8 -2.84 -8.17 -6.88
C CYS A 8 -2.02 -8.10 -8.17
N ASN A 9 -1.31 -9.17 -8.54
CA ASN A 9 -0.55 -9.23 -9.79
C ASN A 9 -1.46 -9.12 -11.03
N LYS A 10 -2.61 -9.78 -11.02
CA LYS A 10 -3.59 -9.71 -12.12
C LYS A 10 -4.05 -8.28 -12.41
N TYR A 11 -4.16 -7.44 -11.38
CA TYR A 11 -4.65 -6.07 -11.48
C TYR A 11 -3.55 -5.03 -11.22
N ASN A 12 -2.27 -5.40 -11.41
CA ASN A 12 -1.12 -4.58 -11.05
C ASN A 12 -1.15 -3.17 -11.67
N LEU A 13 -1.52 -3.03 -12.94
CA LEU A 13 -1.59 -1.75 -13.64
C LEU A 13 -2.63 -0.83 -13.03
N ILE A 14 -3.79 -1.39 -12.63
CA ILE A 14 -4.87 -0.63 -11.98
C ILE A 14 -4.41 -0.18 -10.60
N ILE A 15 -3.77 -1.08 -9.84
CA ILE A 15 -3.26 -0.77 -8.49
C ILE A 15 -2.19 0.33 -8.56
N GLN A 16 -1.19 0.18 -9.44
CA GLN A 16 -0.11 1.16 -9.63
C GLN A 16 -0.64 2.52 -10.09
N LYS A 17 -1.59 2.53 -11.04
CA LYS A 17 -2.27 3.76 -11.47
C LYS A 17 -2.91 4.49 -10.29
N HIS A 18 -3.64 3.79 -9.42
CA HIS A 18 -4.29 4.40 -8.26
C HIS A 18 -3.31 4.81 -7.16
N LEU A 19 -2.18 4.09 -7.01
CA LEU A 19 -1.10 4.50 -6.13
C LEU A 19 -0.48 5.83 -6.56
N ILE A 20 -0.12 5.96 -7.84
CA ILE A 20 0.43 7.21 -8.39
C ILE A 20 -0.60 8.35 -8.28
N ASN A 21 -1.89 8.05 -8.43
CA ASN A 21 -2.94 9.07 -8.24
C ASN A 21 -3.02 9.61 -6.81
N LEU A 22 -2.47 8.93 -5.80
CA LEU A 22 -2.42 9.47 -4.44
C LEU A 22 -1.54 10.72 -4.34
N GLU A 23 -0.49 10.83 -5.17
CA GLU A 23 0.37 12.02 -5.20
C GLU A 23 -0.33 13.26 -5.79
N LYS A 24 -1.51 13.10 -6.40
CA LYS A 24 -2.33 14.23 -6.84
C LYS A 24 -2.97 14.98 -5.69
N TYR A 25 -3.03 14.37 -4.51
CA TYR A 25 -3.48 15.05 -3.31
C TYR A 25 -2.36 15.94 -2.78
N GLN A 26 -2.69 17.21 -2.54
CA GLN A 26 -1.75 18.15 -1.93
C GLN A 26 -1.21 17.57 -0.61
N GLY A 27 0.11 17.62 -0.47
CA GLY A 27 0.80 17.17 0.73
C GLY A 27 0.98 15.66 0.85
N VAL A 28 0.70 14.91 -0.21
CA VAL A 28 0.92 13.46 -0.26
C VAL A 28 2.05 13.15 -1.24
N LYS A 29 3.07 12.44 -0.78
CA LYS A 29 4.16 11.94 -1.62
C LYS A 29 4.29 10.44 -1.46
N LEU A 30 4.34 9.70 -2.56
CA LEU A 30 4.57 8.27 -2.57
C LEU A 30 6.08 8.02 -2.50
N ASP A 31 6.54 7.48 -1.38
CA ASP A 31 7.98 7.31 -1.12
C ASP A 31 8.51 5.98 -1.63
N TYR A 32 7.83 4.88 -1.27
CA TYR A 32 8.18 3.54 -1.67
C TYR A 32 6.94 2.66 -1.67
N TYR A 33 6.87 1.68 -2.57
CA TYR A 33 5.85 0.65 -2.51
C TYR A 33 6.37 -0.69 -3.04
N LYS A 34 5.84 -1.78 -2.52
CA LYS A 34 6.09 -3.14 -3.02
C LYS A 34 4.75 -3.85 -3.18
N LEU A 35 4.39 -4.12 -4.44
CA LEU A 35 3.21 -4.92 -4.74
C LEU A 35 3.57 -6.39 -4.70
N MET A 36 2.91 -7.12 -3.81
CA MET A 36 3.01 -8.56 -3.68
C MET A 36 1.77 -9.23 -4.26
N PRO A 37 1.81 -10.55 -4.53
CA PRO A 37 0.69 -11.25 -5.16
C PRO A 37 -0.62 -11.18 -4.34
N GLU A 38 -0.51 -11.03 -3.02
CA GLU A 38 -1.64 -11.02 -2.07
C GLU A 38 -1.80 -9.70 -1.29
N HIS A 39 -0.73 -8.94 -1.09
CA HIS A 39 -0.74 -7.67 -0.34
C HIS A 39 0.10 -6.57 -1.00
N LEU A 40 0.11 -5.40 -0.38
CA LEU A 40 0.83 -4.22 -0.85
C LEU A 40 1.47 -3.53 0.35
N HIS A 41 2.78 -3.35 0.28
CA HIS A 41 3.52 -2.47 1.18
C HIS A 41 3.58 -1.07 0.60
N LEU A 42 3.37 -0.07 1.44
CA LEU A 42 3.30 1.33 1.04
C LEU A 42 3.97 2.21 2.10
N ILE A 43 4.89 3.06 1.65
CA ILE A 43 5.44 4.17 2.41
C ILE A 43 5.08 5.44 1.64
N PHE A 44 4.45 6.38 2.32
CA PHE A 44 4.10 7.68 1.78
C PHE A 44 4.32 8.72 2.89
N VAL A 45 4.63 9.93 2.45
CA VAL A 45 4.87 11.08 3.32
C VAL A 45 3.64 11.98 3.26
N LEU A 46 3.19 12.41 4.43
CA LEU A 46 2.11 13.37 4.60
C LEU A 46 2.68 14.68 5.16
N GLU A 47 2.91 15.65 4.28
CA GLU A 47 3.41 16.99 4.61
C GLU A 47 2.34 18.01 4.29
N GLU A 48 1.76 18.67 5.30
CA GLU A 48 0.63 19.61 5.10
C GLU A 48 -0.59 18.96 4.38
N ALA A 49 -0.73 17.64 4.51
CA ALA A 49 -1.81 16.88 3.92
C ALA A 49 -3.17 17.33 4.48
N LYS A 50 -4.13 17.56 3.60
CA LYS A 50 -5.46 18.06 3.99
C LYS A 50 -6.35 17.02 4.65
N LEU A 51 -6.08 15.73 4.41
CA LEU A 51 -6.90 14.62 4.89
C LEU A 51 -6.09 13.72 5.81
N THR A 52 -6.80 12.91 6.59
CA THR A 52 -6.17 11.89 7.43
C THR A 52 -5.69 10.70 6.60
N LEU A 53 -4.72 9.95 7.12
CA LEU A 53 -4.26 8.68 6.54
C LEU A 53 -5.43 7.77 6.17
N CYS A 54 -6.31 7.50 7.14
CA CYS A 54 -7.48 6.67 6.95
C CYS A 54 -8.32 7.09 5.73
N ARG A 55 -8.47 8.40 5.49
CA ARG A 55 -9.24 8.91 4.34
C ARG A 55 -8.54 8.63 3.00
N TYR A 56 -7.22 8.77 2.93
CA TYR A 56 -6.45 8.42 1.73
C TYR A 56 -6.51 6.93 1.43
N ILE A 57 -6.34 6.06 2.43
CA ILE A 57 -6.45 4.60 2.24
C ILE A 57 -7.87 4.18 1.86
N GLN A 58 -8.88 4.81 2.45
CA GLN A 58 -10.28 4.56 2.09
C GLN A 58 -10.54 4.90 0.63
N ASP A 59 -10.09 6.08 0.17
CA ASP A 59 -10.24 6.51 -1.21
C ASP A 59 -9.51 5.57 -2.18
N PHE A 60 -8.25 5.24 -1.89
CA PHE A 60 -7.45 4.28 -2.64
C PHE A 60 -8.16 2.94 -2.78
N LYS A 61 -8.58 2.32 -1.66
CA LYS A 61 -9.23 1.01 -1.67
C LYS A 61 -10.55 1.04 -2.42
N SER A 62 -11.33 2.12 -2.27
CA SER A 62 -12.61 2.31 -2.95
C SER A 62 -12.45 2.41 -4.47
N LYS A 63 -11.64 3.37 -4.95
CA LYS A 63 -11.43 3.61 -6.37
C LYS A 63 -10.80 2.42 -7.08
N THR A 64 -9.80 1.81 -6.44
CA THR A 64 -9.13 0.62 -6.97
C THR A 64 -10.09 -0.56 -7.06
N THR A 65 -10.89 -0.83 -6.02
CA THR A 65 -11.90 -1.91 -6.06
C THR A 65 -12.95 -1.68 -7.15
N LEU A 66 -13.40 -0.43 -7.33
CA LEU A 66 -14.38 -0.09 -8.36
C LEU A 66 -13.84 -0.39 -9.77
N GLU A 67 -12.62 0.04 -10.07
CA GLU A 67 -12.00 -0.20 -11.37
C GLU A 67 -11.67 -1.68 -11.60
N ILE A 68 -11.21 -2.39 -10.57
CA ILE A 68 -10.95 -3.84 -10.64
C ILE A 68 -12.22 -4.63 -10.90
N LYS A 69 -13.34 -4.28 -10.25
CA LYS A 69 -14.66 -4.90 -10.52
C LYS A 69 -15.12 -4.68 -11.96
N LYS A 70 -14.92 -3.47 -12.50
CA LYS A 70 -15.20 -3.17 -13.91
C LYS A 70 -14.34 -4.00 -14.87
N ASN A 71 -13.15 -4.42 -14.44
CA ASN A 71 -12.23 -5.28 -15.20
C ASN A 71 -12.38 -6.78 -14.84
N GLY A 72 -13.59 -7.20 -14.44
CA GLY A 72 -13.94 -8.63 -14.34
C GLY A 72 -13.60 -9.32 -13.02
N PHE A 73 -13.36 -8.57 -11.94
CA PHE A 73 -13.29 -9.17 -10.60
C PHE A 73 -14.70 -9.47 -10.07
N ILE A 74 -15.00 -10.74 -9.82
CA ILE A 74 -16.33 -11.24 -9.39
C ILE A 74 -16.38 -11.45 -7.85
N GLY A 75 -15.28 -11.25 -7.13
CA GLY A 75 -15.22 -11.45 -5.69
C GLY A 75 -15.98 -10.38 -4.88
N LYS A 76 -16.40 -10.75 -3.66
CA LYS A 76 -17.15 -9.87 -2.75
C LYS A 76 -16.34 -8.63 -2.35
N ARG A 77 -15.09 -8.84 -1.92
CA ARG A 77 -14.13 -7.82 -1.49
C ARG A 77 -12.78 -8.09 -2.13
N PHE A 78 -12.17 -7.04 -2.69
CA PHE A 78 -10.81 -7.12 -3.25
C PHE A 78 -9.76 -6.89 -2.16
N TRP A 79 -9.86 -5.76 -1.46
CA TRP A 79 -9.01 -5.47 -0.30
C TRP A 79 -9.58 -6.05 0.99
N GLN A 80 -8.68 -6.53 1.86
CA GLN A 80 -9.05 -6.83 3.24
C GLN A 80 -9.52 -5.56 3.99
N PRO A 81 -10.48 -5.68 4.92
CA PRO A 81 -10.82 -4.61 5.85
C PRO A 81 -9.61 -4.21 6.68
N ASN A 82 -9.56 -2.94 7.12
CA ASN A 82 -8.43 -2.36 7.85
C ASN A 82 -7.11 -2.43 7.09
N TYR A 83 -6.06 -1.87 7.67
CA TYR A 83 -4.71 -1.90 7.14
C TYR A 83 -3.75 -1.80 8.33
N TYR A 84 -2.53 -2.24 8.12
CA TYR A 84 -1.47 -2.05 9.10
C TYR A 84 -0.78 -0.71 8.83
N GLU A 85 -0.49 0.05 9.88
CA GLU A 85 0.18 1.34 9.79
C GLU A 85 1.27 1.43 10.86
N HIS A 86 2.37 2.07 10.51
CA HIS A 86 3.50 2.37 11.40
C HIS A 86 4.06 3.74 11.05
N ILE A 87 4.37 4.55 12.07
CA ILE A 87 4.89 5.91 11.89
C ILE A 87 6.41 5.85 11.93
N ILE A 88 7.04 6.15 10.79
CA ILE A 88 8.49 6.22 10.66
C ILE A 88 8.97 7.61 11.08
N ARG A 89 9.83 7.69 12.09
CA ARG A 89 10.20 8.97 12.75
C ARG A 89 11.57 9.52 12.37
N SER A 90 12.36 8.82 11.57
CA SER A 90 13.67 9.29 11.13
C SER A 90 14.03 8.81 9.73
N GLU A 91 14.90 9.55 9.05
CA GLU A 91 15.43 9.17 7.74
C GLU A 91 16.22 7.85 7.80
N LYS A 92 16.99 7.63 8.88
CA LYS A 92 17.71 6.37 9.10
C LYS A 92 16.75 5.18 9.21
N ALA A 93 15.64 5.34 9.94
CA ALA A 93 14.61 4.31 10.03
C ALA A 93 13.94 4.07 8.67
N LEU A 94 13.62 5.15 7.94
CA LEU A 94 13.04 5.08 6.60
C LEU A 94 13.89 4.23 5.65
N ASP A 95 15.19 4.48 5.58
CA ASP A 95 16.10 3.72 4.73
C ASP A 95 16.20 2.23 5.12
N LYS A 96 16.21 1.94 6.43
CA LYS A 96 16.20 0.56 6.93
C LYS A 96 14.91 -0.15 6.55
N ILE A 97 13.77 0.51 6.71
CA ILE A 97 12.45 -0.05 6.43
C ILE A 97 12.28 -0.31 4.93
N ARG A 98 12.70 0.62 4.06
CA ARG A 98 12.71 0.40 2.60
C ARG A 98 13.50 -0.86 2.24
N LYS A 99 14.72 -1.00 2.77
CA LYS A 99 15.57 -2.19 2.55
C LYS A 99 14.91 -3.45 3.10
N TYR A 100 14.35 -3.38 4.30
CA TYR A 100 13.71 -4.52 4.92
C TYR A 100 12.54 -5.04 4.07
N ILE A 101 11.66 -4.15 3.61
CA ILE A 101 10.53 -4.51 2.75
C ILE A 101 11.02 -5.09 1.41
N GLU A 102 12.09 -4.53 0.83
CA GLU A 102 12.66 -5.06 -0.41
C GLU A 102 13.15 -6.51 -0.25
N TYR A 103 13.83 -6.83 0.87
CA TYR A 103 14.39 -8.16 1.12
C TYR A 103 13.40 -9.16 1.74
N ASN A 104 12.37 -8.68 2.45
CA ASN A 104 11.41 -9.52 3.17
C ASN A 104 9.96 -9.11 2.85
N PRO A 105 9.58 -9.05 1.55
CA PRO A 105 8.32 -8.44 1.17
C PRO A 105 7.10 -9.26 1.59
N ASP A 106 7.24 -10.56 1.86
CA ASP A 106 6.18 -11.44 2.36
C ASP A 106 5.80 -11.15 3.83
N VAL A 107 6.67 -10.47 4.58
CA VAL A 107 6.39 -10.12 5.98
C VAL A 107 5.46 -8.91 6.03
N GLU A 108 4.20 -9.13 6.40
CA GLU A 108 3.20 -8.05 6.53
C GLU A 108 3.46 -7.11 7.72
N LYS A 109 3.98 -7.65 8.82
CA LYS A 109 4.17 -6.95 10.10
C LYS A 109 5.58 -7.19 10.64
N PRO A 110 6.54 -6.33 10.28
CA PRO A 110 7.89 -6.38 10.81
C PRO A 110 7.94 -6.03 12.30
N ASP A 111 8.99 -6.47 12.99
CA ASP A 111 9.34 -5.93 14.30
C ASP A 111 10.00 -4.56 14.11
N TRP A 112 9.21 -3.49 14.29
CA TRP A 112 9.71 -2.13 14.10
C TRP A 112 10.69 -1.70 15.18
N ASP A 113 10.56 -2.21 16.40
CA ASP A 113 11.49 -1.88 17.48
C ASP A 113 12.89 -2.41 17.16
N GLU A 114 13.00 -3.53 16.46
CA GLU A 114 14.27 -4.00 15.93
C GLU A 114 14.81 -3.11 14.79
N LEU A 115 13.94 -2.67 13.88
CA LEU A 115 14.34 -1.89 12.70
C LEU A 115 14.70 -0.43 13.03
N GLU A 116 14.09 0.15 14.07
CA GLU A 116 14.27 1.56 14.44
C GLU A 116 15.37 1.82 15.48
N LYS A 117 15.98 0.78 16.05
CA LYS A 117 17.23 0.89 16.85
C LYS A 117 18.37 1.54 16.05
#